data_AF-A0A8T3SHX2-F1
#
_entry.id   AF-A0A8T3SHX2-F1
#
_cell.length_a   1.000
_cell.length_b   1.000
_cell.length_c   1.000
_cell.angle_alpha   90.00
_cell.angle_beta   90.00
_cell.angle_gamma   90.00
#
_symmetry.space_group_name_H-M   'P 1'
#
loop_
_entity.id
_entity.type
_entity.pdbx_description
1 polymer ?
#
loop_
_entity_poly.entity_id
_entity_poly.type
_entity_poly.pdbx_seq_one_letter_code
_entity_poly.pdbx_strand_id
1 'polypeptide(L)'
;MPNSSHVHYRLFVDINGTIISADQLRGKDEESANYEMIAETIKAQWEVDKEEMTYKDFVDTCLIPGDTNDDKIKPARLACYRNVINACKALSEEKYNEANILFQQLSVSLSEHNKVFTSFITLIDYLNNNQVNYSIILRTFGPDAPDTIKELEQRTSLRFKKYYDFSETKLSREEIITELLALPKEEHIGWRDQYAYWKAMQFSYKGAKYHSIDLKNPNDVDIFFDDNLKAKSILNVGLQGFSLDPDINPDLFQKHLQNTLLEMGLLVCVDSMKAKIDDNYFIQAFQKVQTFALEKLIAKLPLIVEQTRQEQFELTHSTVSDNKSAFFKPSVATNVKEVPERLSLYQQTYRP
;
A
#
# COMPACT_ATOMS: atom_id res chain seq x y z
N MET A 1 32.13 -12.85 4.55
CA MET A 1 30.75 -12.48 4.90
C MET A 1 30.44 -13.14 6.24
N PRO A 2 29.86 -12.43 7.22
CA PRO A 2 29.41 -13.07 8.45
C PRO A 2 28.45 -14.22 8.08
N ASN A 3 28.57 -15.37 8.77
CA ASN A 3 27.71 -16.54 8.54
C ASN A 3 26.24 -16.12 8.60
N SER A 4 25.57 -16.06 7.46
CA SER A 4 24.16 -15.68 7.32
C SER A 4 23.19 -16.72 7.90
N SER A 5 23.70 -17.79 8.51
CA SER A 5 22.92 -18.92 9.03
C SER A 5 22.12 -18.64 10.30
N HIS A 6 22.10 -17.39 10.80
CA HIS A 6 21.43 -17.04 12.05
C HIS A 6 20.42 -15.89 11.95
N VAL A 7 20.31 -15.21 10.80
CA VAL A 7 19.31 -14.15 10.63
C VAL A 7 17.98 -14.77 10.21
N HIS A 8 16.92 -14.44 10.94
CA HIS A 8 15.55 -14.79 10.62
C HIS A 8 14.81 -13.57 10.07
N TYR A 9 14.19 -13.72 8.90
CA TYR A 9 13.44 -12.64 8.23
C TYR A 9 11.93 -12.80 8.44
N ARG A 10 11.27 -11.80 9.03
CA ARG A 10 9.81 -11.78 9.16
C ARG A 10 9.22 -10.89 8.09
N LEU A 11 8.54 -11.49 7.12
CA LEU A 11 7.92 -10.78 6.01
C LEU A 11 6.46 -10.48 6.34
N PHE A 12 6.18 -9.25 6.72
CA PHE A 12 4.82 -8.73 6.85
C PHE A 12 4.34 -8.27 5.49
N VAL A 13 3.24 -8.83 5.01
CA VAL A 13 2.79 -8.60 3.64
C VAL A 13 1.33 -8.21 3.69
N ASP A 14 1.02 -6.96 3.33
CA ASP A 14 -0.36 -6.63 2.99
C ASP A 14 -0.80 -7.46 1.79
N ILE A 15 -2.05 -7.87 1.75
CA ILE A 15 -2.56 -8.73 0.68
C ILE A 15 -3.00 -7.88 -0.52
N ASN A 16 -3.98 -7.02 -0.30
CA ASN A 16 -4.69 -6.30 -1.35
C ASN A 16 -3.82 -5.23 -2.00
N GLY A 17 -3.77 -5.17 -3.32
CA GLY A 17 -2.90 -4.25 -4.05
C GLY A 17 -1.40 -4.61 -3.96
N THR A 18 -1.00 -5.55 -3.12
CA THR A 18 0.42 -5.86 -2.88
C THR A 18 0.81 -7.19 -3.49
N ILE A 19 0.13 -8.29 -3.13
CA ILE A 19 0.36 -9.62 -3.72
C ILE A 19 -0.86 -10.18 -4.46
N ILE A 20 -2.01 -9.52 -4.37
CA ILE A 20 -3.19 -9.76 -5.21
C ILE A 20 -3.72 -8.42 -5.73
N SER A 21 -4.33 -8.40 -6.93
CA SER A 21 -4.93 -7.15 -7.46
C SER A 21 -6.35 -6.91 -6.97
N ALA A 22 -7.06 -7.97 -6.57
CA ALA A 22 -8.45 -7.90 -6.15
C ALA A 22 -8.60 -7.28 -4.73
N ASP A 23 -9.72 -6.60 -4.53
CA ASP A 23 -10.13 -6.08 -3.23
C ASP A 23 -11.63 -6.34 -3.06
N GLN A 24 -11.95 -7.48 -2.43
CA GLN A 24 -13.34 -7.89 -2.21
C GLN A 24 -14.09 -6.89 -1.31
N LEU A 25 -13.39 -6.28 -0.35
CA LEU A 25 -13.98 -5.28 0.54
C LEU A 25 -14.46 -4.05 -0.23
N ARG A 26 -13.77 -3.69 -1.33
CA ARG A 26 -14.14 -2.58 -2.22
C ARG A 26 -14.93 -3.02 -3.46
N GLY A 27 -15.30 -4.30 -3.58
CA GLY A 27 -16.01 -4.82 -4.75
C GLY A 27 -15.19 -4.75 -6.05
N LYS A 28 -13.87 -4.74 -5.94
CA LYS A 28 -12.94 -4.63 -7.07
C LYS A 28 -12.46 -6.03 -7.47
N ASP A 29 -12.97 -6.52 -8.60
CA ASP A 29 -12.46 -7.75 -9.22
C ASP A 29 -11.08 -7.53 -9.89
N GLU A 30 -10.42 -8.62 -10.29
CA GLU A 30 -9.08 -8.57 -10.86
C GLU A 30 -9.03 -7.81 -12.19
N GLU A 31 -10.05 -7.97 -13.03
CA GLU A 31 -10.13 -7.28 -14.32
C GLU A 31 -10.21 -5.76 -14.12
N SER A 32 -11.08 -5.31 -13.22
CA SER A 32 -11.23 -3.90 -12.85
C SER A 32 -9.94 -3.35 -12.23
N ALA A 33 -9.22 -4.17 -11.49
CA ALA A 33 -7.92 -3.82 -10.97
C ALA A 33 -6.88 -3.59 -12.06
N ASN A 34 -6.86 -4.46 -13.08
CA ASN A 34 -5.96 -4.28 -14.22
C ASN A 34 -6.27 -2.98 -14.98
N TYR A 35 -7.54 -2.67 -15.24
CA TYR A 35 -7.90 -1.41 -15.89
C TYR A 35 -7.51 -0.18 -15.09
N GLU A 36 -7.70 -0.20 -13.76
CA GLU A 36 -7.27 0.90 -12.90
C GLU A 36 -5.74 1.04 -12.90
N MET A 37 -4.98 -0.05 -12.84
CA MET A 37 -3.51 -0.01 -12.93
C MET A 37 -3.04 0.58 -14.28
N ILE A 38 -3.70 0.25 -15.39
CA ILE A 38 -3.41 0.86 -16.69
C ILE A 38 -3.73 2.36 -16.66
N ALA A 39 -4.87 2.75 -16.08
CA ALA A 39 -5.27 4.14 -15.96
C ALA A 39 -4.29 4.98 -15.10
N GLU A 40 -3.67 4.37 -14.08
CA GLU A 40 -2.62 4.97 -13.24
C GLU A 40 -1.28 5.12 -13.97
N THR A 41 -1.05 4.31 -15.00
CA THR A 41 0.24 4.24 -15.70
C THR A 41 0.27 5.13 -16.94
N ILE A 42 -0.76 5.09 -17.77
CA ILE A 42 -0.77 5.81 -19.04
C ILE A 42 -0.92 7.31 -18.78
N LYS A 43 0.12 8.07 -19.16
CA LYS A 43 0.13 9.53 -19.18
C LYS A 43 -0.07 10.07 -20.58
N ALA A 44 -0.87 11.14 -20.67
CA ALA A 44 -1.09 11.89 -21.88
C ALA A 44 -1.70 13.26 -21.58
N GLN A 45 -1.72 14.12 -22.59
CA GLN A 45 -2.57 15.29 -22.63
C GLN A 45 -3.98 14.87 -23.10
N TRP A 46 -4.88 14.61 -22.16
CA TRP A 46 -6.23 14.09 -22.43
C TRP A 46 -7.20 15.16 -22.98
N GLU A 47 -6.90 16.44 -22.76
CA GLU A 47 -7.61 17.60 -23.27
C GLU A 47 -6.61 18.71 -23.64
N VAL A 48 -6.92 19.50 -24.66
CA VAL A 48 -6.00 20.49 -25.27
C VAL A 48 -5.54 21.57 -24.29
N ASP A 49 -6.36 21.92 -23.30
CA ASP A 49 -6.07 22.95 -22.29
C ASP A 49 -5.49 22.39 -20.98
N LYS A 50 -5.25 21.07 -20.91
CA LYS A 50 -4.73 20.41 -19.70
C LYS A 50 -3.27 20.06 -19.84
N GLU A 51 -2.59 20.00 -18.71
CA GLU A 51 -1.25 19.42 -18.62
C GLU A 51 -1.31 17.89 -18.80
N GLU A 52 -0.15 17.30 -19.10
CA GLU A 52 -0.02 15.85 -19.13
C GLU A 52 -0.30 15.27 -17.74
N MET A 53 -1.20 14.29 -17.67
CA MET A 53 -1.54 13.59 -16.43
C MET A 53 -1.90 12.13 -16.72
N THR A 54 -2.03 11.31 -15.68
CA THR A 54 -2.50 9.93 -15.85
C THR A 54 -3.97 9.91 -16.28
N TYR A 55 -4.43 8.84 -16.93
CA TYR A 55 -5.86 8.72 -17.23
C TYR A 55 -6.70 8.73 -15.95
N LYS A 56 -6.19 8.12 -14.87
CA LYS A 56 -6.82 8.13 -13.57
C LYS A 56 -6.98 9.55 -13.02
N ASP A 57 -5.92 10.35 -13.04
CA ASP A 57 -5.97 11.74 -12.58
C ASP A 57 -6.94 12.57 -13.41
N PHE A 58 -6.97 12.36 -14.74
CA PHE A 58 -7.93 13.02 -15.61
C PHE A 58 -9.38 12.65 -15.25
N VAL A 59 -9.66 11.38 -15.02
CA VAL A 59 -10.98 10.92 -14.56
C VAL A 59 -11.34 11.52 -13.20
N ASP A 60 -10.42 11.46 -12.24
CA ASP A 60 -10.64 11.87 -10.85
C ASP A 60 -10.79 13.38 -10.67
N THR A 61 -10.13 14.18 -11.50
CA THR A 61 -10.07 15.64 -11.36
C THR A 61 -10.92 16.39 -12.38
N CYS A 62 -11.10 15.84 -13.59
CA CYS A 62 -11.77 16.54 -14.69
C CYS A 62 -13.13 15.92 -15.04
N LEU A 63 -13.22 14.59 -15.20
CA LEU A 63 -14.46 13.94 -15.64
C LEU A 63 -15.46 13.73 -14.49
N ILE A 64 -14.99 13.20 -13.35
CA ILE A 64 -15.81 12.86 -12.19
C ILE A 64 -15.12 13.40 -10.92
N PRO A 65 -15.04 14.73 -10.75
CA PRO A 65 -14.45 15.34 -9.57
C PRO A 65 -15.27 15.01 -8.32
N GLY A 66 -14.58 14.84 -7.19
CA GLY A 66 -15.21 14.54 -5.90
C GLY A 66 -14.28 13.82 -4.93
N ASP A 67 -14.79 13.61 -3.71
CA ASP A 67 -14.08 12.88 -2.66
C ASP A 67 -13.88 11.41 -3.05
N THR A 68 -12.63 10.96 -3.09
CA THR A 68 -12.25 9.56 -3.33
C THR A 68 -12.92 8.56 -2.37
N ASN A 69 -13.40 9.01 -1.22
CA ASN A 69 -14.11 8.19 -0.24
C ASN A 69 -15.63 8.09 -0.48
N ASP A 70 -16.20 8.86 -1.40
CA ASP A 70 -17.64 8.82 -1.71
C ASP A 70 -17.99 7.55 -2.50
N ASP A 71 -18.71 6.64 -1.85
CA ASP A 71 -19.13 5.36 -2.44
C ASP A 71 -20.08 5.54 -3.64
N LYS A 72 -20.66 6.72 -3.85
CA LYS A 72 -21.52 7.02 -5.00
C LYS A 72 -20.73 7.28 -6.28
N ILE A 73 -19.50 7.82 -6.18
CA ILE A 73 -18.71 8.19 -7.37
C ILE A 73 -17.76 7.07 -7.79
N LYS A 74 -17.35 6.19 -6.87
CA LYS A 74 -16.42 5.08 -7.16
C LYS A 74 -16.88 4.18 -8.32
N PRO A 75 -18.16 3.74 -8.42
CA PRO A 75 -18.59 2.91 -9.55
C PRO A 75 -18.50 3.64 -10.89
N ALA A 76 -18.79 4.95 -10.91
CA ALA A 76 -18.74 5.75 -12.12
C ALA A 76 -17.28 5.94 -12.60
N ARG A 77 -16.35 6.19 -11.67
CA ARG A 77 -14.90 6.26 -11.96
C ARG A 77 -14.37 4.93 -12.46
N LEU A 78 -14.76 3.82 -11.84
CA LEU A 78 -14.37 2.48 -12.28
C LEU A 78 -14.86 2.18 -13.70
N ALA A 79 -16.09 2.60 -14.05
CA ALA A 79 -16.60 2.49 -15.40
C ALA A 79 -15.79 3.32 -16.41
N CYS A 80 -15.26 4.47 -16.02
CA CYS A 80 -14.30 5.22 -16.84
C CYS A 80 -12.97 4.46 -17.00
N TYR A 81 -12.40 3.93 -15.91
CA TYR A 81 -11.12 3.19 -15.99
C TYR A 81 -11.22 1.99 -16.92
N ARG A 82 -12.34 1.25 -16.90
CA ARG A 82 -12.60 0.15 -17.85
C ARG A 82 -12.60 0.59 -19.33
N ASN A 83 -12.76 1.89 -19.60
CA ASN A 83 -12.68 2.46 -20.94
C ASN A 83 -11.30 3.04 -21.30
N VAL A 84 -10.27 2.90 -20.45
CA VAL A 84 -8.94 3.49 -20.68
C VAL A 84 -8.34 3.09 -22.04
N ILE A 85 -8.49 1.83 -22.46
CA ILE A 85 -7.97 1.36 -23.75
C ILE A 85 -8.66 2.08 -24.92
N ASN A 86 -9.98 2.28 -24.84
CA ASN A 86 -10.73 3.01 -25.86
C ASN A 86 -10.37 4.51 -25.87
N ALA A 87 -10.15 5.10 -24.69
CA ALA A 87 -9.66 6.47 -24.58
C ALA A 87 -8.27 6.63 -25.22
N CYS A 88 -7.37 5.66 -25.00
CA CYS A 88 -6.06 5.64 -25.65
C CYS A 88 -6.18 5.51 -27.18
N LYS A 89 -7.10 4.67 -27.67
CA LYS A 89 -7.41 4.52 -29.11
C LYS A 89 -7.86 5.81 -29.76
N ALA A 90 -8.69 6.57 -29.07
CA ALA A 90 -9.17 7.85 -29.53
C ALA A 90 -8.06 8.93 -29.57
N LEU A 91 -7.07 8.81 -28.69
CA LEU A 91 -5.97 9.76 -28.58
C LEU A 91 -4.91 9.55 -29.67
N SER A 92 -4.34 8.34 -29.77
CA SER A 92 -3.35 7.99 -30.80
C SER A 92 -3.14 6.48 -30.92
N GLU A 93 -2.63 6.02 -32.07
CA GLU A 93 -2.26 4.62 -32.28
C GLU A 93 -1.13 4.18 -31.32
N GLU A 94 -0.17 5.07 -31.04
CA GLU A 94 0.92 4.82 -30.09
C GLU A 94 0.38 4.52 -28.69
N LYS A 95 -0.50 5.37 -28.16
CA LYS A 95 -1.07 5.20 -26.82
C LYS A 95 -1.98 3.97 -26.73
N TYR A 96 -2.71 3.68 -27.79
CA TYR A 96 -3.48 2.45 -27.90
C TYR A 96 -2.62 1.20 -27.80
N ASN A 97 -1.50 1.16 -28.54
CA ASN A 97 -0.58 0.04 -28.51
C ASN A 97 0.08 -0.10 -27.13
N GLU A 98 0.49 1.00 -26.51
CA GLU A 98 1.01 1.02 -25.14
C GLU A 98 0.01 0.40 -24.15
N ALA A 99 -1.24 0.86 -24.15
CA ALA A 99 -2.28 0.35 -23.26
C ALA A 99 -2.62 -1.12 -23.50
N ASN A 100 -2.65 -1.57 -24.77
CA ASN A 100 -2.90 -2.98 -25.09
C ASN A 100 -1.76 -3.90 -24.65
N ILE A 101 -0.50 -3.47 -24.81
CA ILE A 101 0.66 -4.25 -24.35
C ILE A 101 0.56 -4.45 -22.83
N LEU A 102 0.29 -3.38 -22.08
CA LEU A 102 0.11 -3.46 -20.63
C LEU A 102 -1.07 -4.38 -20.26
N PHE A 103 -2.21 -4.23 -20.94
CA PHE A 103 -3.36 -5.09 -20.71
C PHE A 103 -3.01 -6.57 -20.95
N GLN A 104 -2.37 -6.89 -22.07
CA GLN A 104 -1.96 -8.26 -22.37
C GLN A 104 -1.00 -8.82 -21.31
N GLN A 105 -0.01 -8.03 -20.87
CA GLN A 105 0.91 -8.44 -19.81
C GLN A 105 0.17 -8.72 -18.49
N LEU A 106 -0.78 -7.85 -18.12
CA LEU A 106 -1.60 -8.00 -16.92
C LEU A 106 -2.65 -9.12 -17.03
N SER A 107 -3.10 -9.45 -18.24
CA SER A 107 -4.12 -10.47 -18.48
C SER A 107 -3.57 -11.90 -18.45
N VAL A 108 -2.27 -12.09 -18.65
CA VAL A 108 -1.63 -13.42 -18.52
C VAL A 108 -1.82 -13.99 -17.11
N SER A 109 -2.08 -13.16 -16.09
CA SER A 109 -2.37 -13.60 -14.73
C SER A 109 -3.85 -13.94 -14.47
N LEU A 110 -4.80 -13.53 -15.32
CA LEU A 110 -6.26 -13.54 -15.05
C LEU A 110 -6.89 -14.95 -15.02
N SER A 111 -6.11 -16.02 -14.90
CA SER A 111 -6.69 -17.34 -14.67
C SER A 111 -7.44 -17.35 -13.34
N GLU A 112 -8.68 -17.85 -13.33
CA GLU A 112 -9.60 -17.86 -12.16
C GLU A 112 -9.03 -18.51 -10.88
N HIS A 113 -7.85 -19.15 -10.97
CA HIS A 113 -7.21 -19.91 -9.91
C HIS A 113 -5.87 -19.35 -9.43
N ASN A 114 -5.34 -18.26 -10.01
CA ASN A 114 -4.03 -17.70 -9.64
C ASN A 114 -4.14 -16.21 -9.29
N LYS A 115 -4.70 -15.88 -8.14
CA LYS A 115 -4.86 -14.48 -7.70
C LYS A 115 -3.57 -13.90 -7.15
N VAL A 116 -2.67 -14.75 -6.62
CA VAL A 116 -1.38 -14.34 -6.07
C VAL A 116 -0.37 -14.12 -7.19
N PHE A 117 0.27 -12.95 -7.15
CA PHE A 117 1.28 -12.53 -8.11
C PHE A 117 2.41 -13.56 -8.19
N THR A 118 2.77 -13.95 -9.42
CA THR A 118 3.85 -14.89 -9.68
C THR A 118 5.15 -14.44 -9.01
N SER A 119 5.46 -13.15 -9.03
CA SER A 119 6.66 -12.61 -8.40
C SER A 119 6.78 -12.88 -6.89
N PHE A 120 5.66 -12.99 -6.18
CA PHE A 120 5.68 -13.33 -4.76
C PHE A 120 5.91 -14.83 -4.55
N ILE A 121 5.36 -15.68 -5.43
CA ILE A 121 5.67 -17.12 -5.47
C ILE A 121 7.16 -17.32 -5.75
N THR A 122 7.72 -16.59 -6.72
CA THR A 122 9.14 -16.65 -7.07
C THR A 122 10.03 -16.20 -5.90
N LEU A 123 9.61 -15.21 -5.09
CA LEU A 123 10.31 -14.87 -3.85
C LEU A 123 10.35 -16.06 -2.88
N ILE A 124 9.24 -16.75 -2.66
CA ILE A 124 9.17 -17.90 -1.74
C ILE A 124 10.13 -19.01 -2.20
N ASP A 125 10.11 -19.33 -3.50
CA ASP A 125 11.02 -20.32 -4.08
C ASP A 125 12.49 -19.88 -3.92
N TYR A 126 12.80 -18.61 -4.16
CA TYR A 126 14.12 -18.05 -3.95
C TYR A 126 14.58 -18.21 -2.50
N LEU A 127 13.75 -17.87 -1.52
CA LEU A 127 14.08 -17.98 -0.09
C LEU A 127 14.36 -19.43 0.31
N ASN A 128 13.52 -20.37 -0.16
CA ASN A 128 13.69 -21.80 0.09
C ASN A 128 14.98 -22.35 -0.54
N ASN A 129 15.21 -22.04 -1.83
CA ASN A 129 16.38 -22.52 -2.58
C ASN A 129 17.69 -21.98 -2.02
N ASN A 130 17.68 -20.79 -1.42
CA ASN A 130 18.83 -20.18 -0.78
C ASN A 130 18.89 -20.46 0.73
N GLN A 131 18.03 -21.34 1.26
CA GLN A 131 18.00 -21.72 2.68
C GLN A 131 17.90 -20.52 3.63
N VAL A 132 17.18 -19.48 3.22
CA VAL A 132 16.92 -18.32 4.08
C VAL A 132 15.96 -18.75 5.17
N ASN A 133 16.23 -18.36 6.42
CA ASN A 133 15.29 -18.56 7.52
C ASN A 133 14.27 -17.42 7.51
N TYR A 134 12.99 -17.73 7.31
CA TYR A 134 11.95 -16.71 7.23
C TYR A 134 10.58 -17.18 7.72
N SER A 135 9.74 -16.22 8.08
CA SER A 135 8.30 -16.40 8.26
C SER A 135 7.53 -15.36 7.47
N ILE A 136 6.24 -15.63 7.24
CA ILE A 136 5.36 -14.75 6.47
C ILE A 136 4.14 -14.47 7.32
N ILE A 137 3.86 -13.19 7.51
CA ILE A 137 2.70 -12.70 8.25
C ILE A 137 1.84 -11.94 7.24
N LEU A 138 0.82 -12.61 6.70
CA LEU A 138 -0.11 -12.00 5.78
C LEU A 138 -1.07 -11.09 6.54
N ARG A 139 -1.19 -9.85 6.10
CA ARG A 139 -2.01 -8.81 6.71
C ARG A 139 -3.08 -8.35 5.74
N THR A 140 -4.28 -8.09 6.23
CA THR A 140 -5.33 -7.46 5.43
C THR A 140 -6.33 -6.76 6.34
N PHE A 141 -7.07 -5.80 5.81
CA PHE A 141 -8.29 -5.30 6.42
C PHE A 141 -9.55 -6.06 5.95
N GLY A 142 -9.48 -6.66 4.76
CA GLY A 142 -10.57 -7.35 4.08
C GLY A 142 -10.65 -8.84 4.42
N PRO A 143 -11.60 -9.56 3.80
CA PRO A 143 -11.79 -10.99 3.98
C PRO A 143 -10.87 -11.85 3.09
N ASP A 144 -9.89 -11.27 2.38
CA ASP A 144 -9.12 -11.96 1.34
C ASP A 144 -8.05 -12.93 1.85
N ALA A 145 -7.72 -12.89 3.15
CA ALA A 145 -6.64 -13.69 3.73
C ALA A 145 -6.84 -15.22 3.62
N PRO A 146 -8.00 -15.81 3.97
CA PRO A 146 -8.19 -17.26 3.88
C PRO A 146 -7.99 -17.83 2.48
N ASP A 147 -8.52 -17.17 1.45
CA ASP A 147 -8.36 -17.59 0.05
C ASP A 147 -6.90 -17.46 -0.42
N THR A 148 -6.25 -16.35 -0.05
CA THR A 148 -4.83 -16.10 -0.37
C THR A 148 -3.92 -17.15 0.27
N ILE A 149 -4.17 -17.50 1.54
CA ILE A 149 -3.44 -18.55 2.26
C ILE A 149 -3.61 -19.88 1.53
N LYS A 150 -4.85 -20.27 1.21
CA LYS A 150 -5.14 -21.53 0.53
C LYS A 150 -4.39 -21.63 -0.80
N GLU A 151 -4.37 -20.55 -1.59
CA GLU A 151 -3.63 -20.52 -2.85
C GLU A 151 -2.12 -20.66 -2.63
N LEU A 152 -1.55 -19.93 -1.66
CA LEU A 152 -0.12 -20.03 -1.33
C LEU A 152 0.27 -21.45 -0.89
N GLU A 153 -0.53 -22.10 -0.05
CA GLU A 153 -0.25 -23.47 0.39
C GLU A 153 -0.35 -24.50 -0.73
N GLN A 154 -1.19 -24.23 -1.75
CA GLN A 154 -1.32 -25.08 -2.94
C GLN A 154 -0.16 -24.90 -3.92
N ARG A 155 0.34 -23.68 -4.07
CA ARG A 155 1.37 -23.33 -5.07
C ARG A 155 2.79 -23.37 -4.54
N THR A 156 2.97 -23.44 -3.22
CA THR A 156 4.28 -23.37 -2.56
C THR A 156 4.45 -24.40 -1.44
N SER A 157 5.63 -24.42 -0.84
CA SER A 157 5.93 -25.23 0.35
C SER A 157 5.40 -24.64 1.66
N LEU A 158 4.88 -23.41 1.65
CA LEU A 158 4.41 -22.72 2.87
C LEU A 158 3.28 -23.47 3.54
N ARG A 159 3.26 -23.45 4.87
CA ARG A 159 2.14 -23.96 5.68
C ARG A 159 1.80 -22.95 6.76
N PHE A 160 0.61 -22.37 6.65
CA PHE A 160 0.12 -21.38 7.60
C PHE A 160 -0.45 -22.09 8.82
N LYS A 161 0.11 -21.78 9.98
CA LYS A 161 -0.29 -22.45 11.23
C LYS A 161 -1.59 -21.92 11.78
N LYS A 162 -1.84 -20.63 11.58
CA LYS A 162 -2.98 -19.94 12.16
C LYS A 162 -3.42 -18.76 11.30
N TYR A 163 -4.72 -18.48 11.37
CA TYR A 163 -5.33 -17.25 10.90
C TYR A 163 -6.02 -16.58 12.09
N TYR A 164 -5.70 -15.31 12.30
CA TYR A 164 -6.33 -14.48 13.33
C TYR A 164 -7.25 -13.47 12.66
N ASP A 165 -8.52 -13.46 13.03
CA ASP A 165 -9.48 -12.46 12.57
C ASP A 165 -9.80 -11.48 13.69
N PHE A 166 -9.30 -10.24 13.57
CA PHE A 166 -9.57 -9.22 14.56
C PHE A 166 -10.72 -8.26 14.21
N SER A 167 -11.40 -8.44 13.07
CA SER A 167 -12.35 -7.43 12.57
C SER A 167 -13.57 -7.22 13.48
N GLU A 168 -13.94 -8.24 14.26
CA GLU A 168 -15.14 -8.24 15.12
C GLU A 168 -14.84 -8.49 16.61
N THR A 169 -13.57 -8.52 17.01
CA THR A 169 -13.25 -8.84 18.41
C THR A 169 -13.50 -7.67 19.35
N LYS A 170 -13.76 -8.01 20.60
CA LYS A 170 -13.83 -7.05 21.71
C LYS A 170 -12.46 -6.71 22.32
N LEU A 171 -11.38 -7.33 21.83
CA LEU A 171 -10.05 -7.03 22.31
C LEU A 171 -9.72 -5.57 22.03
N SER A 172 -9.12 -4.95 23.03
CA SER A 172 -8.47 -3.65 22.91
C SER A 172 -7.31 -3.72 21.93
N ARG A 173 -6.90 -2.54 21.46
CA ARG A 173 -5.78 -2.41 20.53
C ARG A 173 -4.49 -2.96 21.14
N GLU A 174 -4.28 -2.73 22.42
CA GLU A 174 -3.12 -3.13 23.21
C GLU A 174 -3.05 -4.65 23.37
N GLU A 175 -4.20 -5.31 23.57
CA GLU A 175 -4.28 -6.78 23.59
C GLU A 175 -3.93 -7.38 22.23
N ILE A 176 -4.43 -6.79 21.14
CA ILE A 176 -4.10 -7.23 19.77
C ILE A 176 -2.61 -7.06 19.47
N ILE A 177 -2.00 -5.96 19.93
CA ILE A 177 -0.55 -5.75 19.81
C ILE A 177 0.20 -6.82 20.60
N THR A 178 -0.24 -7.11 21.81
CA THR A 178 0.38 -8.14 22.67
C THR A 178 0.35 -9.50 21.99
N GLU A 179 -0.78 -9.88 21.38
CA GLU A 179 -0.90 -11.11 20.59
C GLU A 179 0.05 -11.12 19.39
N LEU A 180 0.19 -10.01 18.66
CA LEU A 180 1.10 -9.92 17.52
C LEU A 180 2.56 -10.10 17.95
N LEU A 181 2.94 -9.49 19.06
CA LEU A 181 4.29 -9.57 19.62
C LEU A 181 4.62 -10.95 20.18
N ALA A 182 3.60 -11.70 20.60
CA ALA A 182 3.72 -13.05 21.13
C ALA A 182 3.72 -14.13 20.03
N LEU A 183 3.55 -13.77 18.76
CA LEU A 183 3.53 -14.74 17.67
C LEU A 183 4.86 -15.51 17.59
N PRO A 184 4.82 -16.84 17.39
CA PRO A 184 6.02 -17.62 17.12
C PRO A 184 6.74 -17.08 15.89
N LYS A 185 8.05 -16.87 15.99
CA LYS A 185 8.82 -16.20 14.93
C LYS A 185 8.92 -17.08 13.68
N GLU A 186 8.96 -18.38 13.85
CA GLU A 186 9.17 -19.36 12.80
C GLU A 186 7.88 -19.80 12.07
N GLU A 187 6.73 -19.24 12.44
CA GLU A 187 5.43 -19.65 11.89
C GLU A 187 4.91 -18.69 10.83
N HIS A 188 4.39 -19.24 9.72
CA HIS A 188 3.60 -18.46 8.77
C HIS A 188 2.18 -18.28 9.30
N ILE A 189 1.69 -17.05 9.31
CA ILE A 189 0.44 -16.67 9.96
C ILE A 189 -0.36 -15.72 9.06
N GLY A 190 -1.68 -15.88 9.06
CA GLY A 190 -2.60 -14.91 8.49
C GLY A 190 -3.21 -14.02 9.56
N TRP A 191 -3.49 -12.78 9.23
CA TRP A 191 -3.94 -11.79 10.21
C TRP A 191 -4.83 -10.72 9.56
N ARG A 192 -6.05 -10.59 10.05
CA ARG A 192 -6.98 -9.53 9.63
C ARG A 192 -7.08 -8.43 10.67
N ASP A 193 -6.72 -7.23 10.27
CA ASP A 193 -6.69 -6.01 11.08
C ASP A 193 -8.07 -5.32 11.21
N GLN A 194 -8.15 -4.38 12.14
CA GLN A 194 -9.38 -3.63 12.47
C GLN A 194 -9.56 -2.38 11.60
N TYR A 195 -10.09 -2.53 10.39
CA TYR A 195 -10.36 -1.39 9.51
C TYR A 195 -11.29 -0.34 10.13
N ALA A 196 -12.36 -0.79 10.79
CA ALA A 196 -13.31 0.09 11.45
C ALA A 196 -12.65 0.95 12.54
N TYR A 197 -11.68 0.39 13.27
CA TYR A 197 -10.89 1.14 14.26
C TYR A 197 -10.01 2.19 13.57
N TRP A 198 -9.31 1.82 12.50
CA TRP A 198 -8.48 2.77 11.74
C TRP A 198 -9.30 3.93 11.18
N LYS A 199 -10.47 3.62 10.60
CA LYS A 199 -11.44 4.62 10.13
C LYS A 199 -11.95 5.51 11.26
N ALA A 200 -12.27 4.95 12.44
CA ALA A 200 -12.70 5.72 13.61
C ALA A 200 -11.61 6.67 14.12
N MET A 201 -10.33 6.30 13.94
CA MET A 201 -9.16 7.15 14.21
C MET A 201 -8.80 8.07 13.04
N GLN A 202 -9.75 8.32 12.12
CA GLN A 202 -9.59 9.20 10.95
C GLN A 202 -8.37 8.85 10.09
N PHE A 203 -8.07 7.55 9.98
CA PHE A 203 -6.93 7.04 9.22
C PHE A 203 -5.54 7.51 9.71
N SER A 204 -5.42 7.91 10.98
CA SER A 204 -4.14 8.26 11.61
C SER A 204 -3.28 7.03 11.93
N TYR A 205 -1.99 7.27 12.24
CA TYR A 205 -1.05 6.23 12.68
C TYR A 205 -1.56 5.46 13.91
N LYS A 206 -2.24 6.13 14.84
CA LYS A 206 -2.82 5.49 16.03
C LYS A 206 -3.74 4.32 15.69
N GLY A 207 -4.55 4.46 14.64
CA GLY A 207 -5.49 3.43 14.19
C GLY A 207 -4.89 2.40 13.22
N ALA A 208 -3.70 2.66 12.70
CA ALA A 208 -3.09 1.95 11.60
C ALA A 208 -2.63 0.52 11.97
N LYS A 209 -2.17 -0.28 11.01
CA LYS A 209 -1.65 -1.64 11.27
C LYS A 209 -0.43 -1.56 12.20
N TYR A 210 -0.39 -2.36 13.27
CA TYR A 210 0.81 -2.35 14.14
C TYR A 210 1.91 -3.20 13.52
N HIS A 211 3.12 -2.66 13.57
CA HIS A 211 4.35 -3.32 13.21
C HIS A 211 5.41 -3.04 14.26
N SER A 212 6.23 -4.03 14.60
CA SER A 212 7.20 -3.90 15.67
C SER A 212 8.59 -4.27 15.22
N ILE A 213 9.55 -3.40 15.51
CA ILE A 213 10.97 -3.69 15.30
C ILE A 213 11.61 -3.88 16.67
N ASP A 214 12.23 -5.04 16.88
CA ASP A 214 13.00 -5.33 18.10
C ASP A 214 14.43 -4.82 17.96
N LEU A 215 14.72 -3.67 18.58
CA LEU A 215 16.07 -3.08 18.52
C LEU A 215 17.12 -3.87 19.30
N LYS A 216 16.70 -4.84 20.13
CA LYS A 216 17.60 -5.65 20.94
C LYS A 216 18.03 -6.94 20.25
N ASN A 217 17.31 -7.38 19.21
CA ASN A 217 17.64 -8.59 18.47
C ASN A 217 18.06 -8.28 17.02
N PRO A 218 19.36 -8.12 16.72
CA PRO A 218 19.84 -7.89 15.37
C PRO A 218 19.67 -9.09 14.43
N ASN A 219 19.33 -10.27 14.97
CA ASN A 219 19.12 -11.47 14.18
C ASN A 219 17.69 -11.60 13.66
N ASP A 220 16.75 -10.75 14.11
CA ASP A 220 15.41 -10.71 13.54
C ASP A 220 15.27 -9.47 12.66
N VAL A 221 15.01 -9.68 11.38
CA VAL A 221 14.85 -8.60 10.42
C VAL A 221 13.44 -8.61 9.88
N ASP A 222 12.74 -7.54 10.18
CA ASP A 222 11.35 -7.35 9.80
C ASP A 222 11.26 -6.54 8.51
N ILE A 223 10.49 -7.03 7.55
CA ILE A 223 10.24 -6.35 6.27
C ILE A 223 8.74 -6.24 6.07
N PHE A 224 8.24 -5.02 5.80
CA PHE A 224 6.82 -4.78 5.56
C PHE A 224 6.58 -4.38 4.10
N PHE A 225 5.75 -5.15 3.39
CA PHE A 225 5.34 -4.89 2.01
C PHE A 225 3.89 -4.39 1.99
N ASP A 226 3.66 -3.20 1.44
CA ASP A 226 2.31 -2.62 1.29
C ASP A 226 2.37 -1.53 0.19
N ASP A 227 1.38 -1.48 -0.68
CA ASP A 227 1.29 -0.55 -1.82
C ASP A 227 1.00 0.90 -1.38
N ASN A 228 0.39 1.09 -0.20
CA ASN A 228 -0.11 2.37 0.27
C ASN A 228 0.84 3.13 1.22
N LEU A 229 2.04 2.61 1.50
CA LEU A 229 2.96 3.16 2.50
C LEU A 229 3.28 4.64 2.29
N LYS A 230 3.44 5.13 1.05
CA LYS A 230 3.76 6.54 0.80
C LYS A 230 2.55 7.48 0.87
N ALA A 231 1.35 6.95 0.67
CA ALA A 231 0.15 7.77 0.49
C ALA A 231 -0.66 7.91 1.78
N LYS A 232 -0.50 7.01 2.75
CA LYS A 232 -1.36 6.91 3.93
C LYS A 232 -0.55 6.58 5.19
N SER A 233 -1.06 7.03 6.34
CA SER A 233 -0.64 6.59 7.67
C SER A 233 -1.15 5.17 7.95
N ILE A 234 -0.69 4.20 7.17
CA ILE A 234 -1.15 2.80 7.13
C ILE A 234 -0.44 1.91 8.16
N LEU A 235 0.69 2.37 8.71
CA LEU A 235 1.55 1.58 9.59
C LEU A 235 1.94 2.34 10.85
N ASN A 236 1.67 1.76 12.02
CA ASN A 236 2.15 2.22 13.32
C ASN A 236 3.35 1.38 13.74
N VAL A 237 4.54 1.98 13.73
CA VAL A 237 5.78 1.27 14.03
C VAL A 237 6.16 1.47 15.51
N GLY A 238 6.12 0.38 16.27
CA GLY A 238 6.66 0.30 17.62
C GLY A 238 8.12 -0.15 17.63
N LEU A 239 8.98 0.58 18.32
CA LEU A 239 10.40 0.24 18.48
C LEU A 239 10.63 -0.36 19.88
N GLN A 240 10.83 -1.68 19.97
CA GLN A 240 11.05 -2.31 21.28
C GLN A 240 12.43 -1.91 21.82
N GLY A 241 12.46 -1.52 23.10
CA GLY A 241 13.68 -1.03 23.72
C GLY A 241 13.99 0.45 23.46
N PHE A 242 13.10 1.17 22.77
CA PHE A 242 13.16 2.62 22.61
C PHE A 242 11.96 3.29 23.29
N SER A 243 12.20 4.34 24.06
CA SER A 243 11.16 5.21 24.62
C SER A 243 11.25 6.54 23.92
N LEU A 244 10.16 6.96 23.30
CA LEU A 244 10.04 8.31 22.78
C LEU A 244 9.90 9.29 23.97
N ASP A 245 10.55 10.44 23.85
CA ASP A 245 10.38 11.55 24.78
C ASP A 245 8.92 12.03 24.75
N PRO A 246 8.23 12.18 25.89
CA PRO A 246 6.83 12.59 25.94
C PRO A 246 6.54 13.94 25.29
N ASP A 247 7.53 14.81 25.14
CA ASP A 247 7.37 16.14 24.52
C ASP A 247 7.37 16.09 22.98
N ILE A 248 7.67 14.94 22.39
CA ILE A 248 7.72 14.75 20.93
C ILE A 248 6.35 14.31 20.40
N ASN A 249 5.88 14.99 19.34
CA ASN A 249 4.67 14.61 18.62
C ASN A 249 4.83 13.21 18.00
N PRO A 250 4.00 12.24 18.42
CA PRO A 250 4.13 10.85 17.97
C PRO A 250 3.84 10.68 16.47
N ASP A 251 2.92 11.43 15.88
CA ASP A 251 2.58 11.29 14.46
C ASP A 251 3.69 11.82 13.55
N LEU A 252 4.34 12.94 13.94
CA LEU A 252 5.51 13.45 13.23
C LEU A 252 6.69 12.46 13.35
N PHE A 253 6.92 11.91 14.54
CA PHE A 253 7.94 10.88 14.73
C PHE A 253 7.68 9.65 13.84
N GLN A 254 6.45 9.15 13.79
CA GLN A 254 6.06 8.03 12.93
C GLN A 254 6.32 8.35 11.45
N LYS A 255 5.97 9.55 10.98
CA LYS A 255 6.27 10.01 9.61
C LYS A 255 7.77 9.96 9.29
N HIS A 256 8.62 10.54 10.14
CA HIS A 256 10.08 10.53 9.92
C HIS A 256 10.68 9.12 10.03
N LEU A 257 10.21 8.32 10.98
CA LEU A 257 10.61 6.93 11.14
C LEU A 257 10.24 6.12 9.89
N GLN A 258 9.01 6.24 9.41
CA GLN A 258 8.55 5.54 8.21
C GLN A 258 9.39 5.90 6.98
N ASN A 259 9.69 7.18 6.78
CA ASN A 259 10.58 7.63 5.69
C ASN A 259 11.97 6.99 5.80
N THR A 260 12.53 6.96 7.00
CA THR A 260 13.83 6.31 7.22
C THR A 260 13.77 4.81 6.91
N LEU A 261 12.72 4.11 7.36
CA LEU A 261 12.59 2.68 7.11
C LEU A 261 12.35 2.36 5.62
N LEU A 262 11.65 3.23 4.89
CA LEU A 262 11.52 3.17 3.42
C LEU A 262 12.88 3.31 2.73
N GLU A 263 13.71 4.28 3.12
CA GLU A 263 15.07 4.46 2.59
C GLU A 263 15.95 3.23 2.86
N MET A 264 15.75 2.59 4.00
CA MET A 264 16.50 1.40 4.42
C MET A 264 15.97 0.10 3.79
N GLY A 265 14.85 0.16 3.08
CA GLY A 265 14.19 -1.00 2.47
C GLY A 265 13.42 -1.90 3.44
N LEU A 266 13.38 -1.58 4.74
CA LEU A 266 12.59 -2.34 5.72
C LEU A 266 11.09 -2.15 5.53
N LEU A 267 10.69 -1.01 4.96
CA LEU A 267 9.36 -0.81 4.42
C LEU A 267 9.48 -0.77 2.89
N VAL A 268 8.66 -1.55 2.21
CA VAL A 268 8.65 -1.67 0.75
C VAL A 268 7.30 -1.19 0.24
N CYS A 269 7.29 0.03 -0.31
CA CYS A 269 6.14 0.55 -1.03
C CYS A 269 6.01 -0.20 -2.36
N VAL A 270 5.11 -1.17 -2.42
CA VAL A 270 4.97 -2.06 -3.57
C VAL A 270 4.36 -1.32 -4.75
N ASP A 271 4.97 -1.48 -5.92
CA ASP A 271 4.46 -1.07 -7.22
C ASP A 271 3.74 -2.28 -7.82
N SER A 272 2.42 -2.33 -7.63
CA SER A 272 1.59 -3.49 -7.95
C SER A 272 1.69 -3.90 -9.42
N MET A 273 1.79 -2.90 -10.31
CA MET A 273 1.97 -3.12 -11.74
C MET A 273 3.28 -3.86 -12.01
N LYS A 274 4.40 -3.34 -11.49
CA LYS A 274 5.70 -4.01 -11.67
C LYS A 274 5.75 -5.36 -10.97
N ALA A 275 5.17 -5.48 -9.78
CA ALA A 275 5.08 -6.74 -9.07
C ALA A 275 4.32 -7.81 -9.89
N LYS A 276 3.33 -7.40 -10.69
CA LYS A 276 2.56 -8.31 -11.53
C LYS A 276 3.28 -8.71 -12.82
N ILE A 277 4.16 -7.86 -13.35
CA ILE A 277 4.83 -8.06 -14.64
C ILE A 277 6.25 -8.63 -14.48
N ASP A 278 7.00 -8.22 -13.45
CA ASP A 278 8.37 -8.69 -13.18
C ASP A 278 8.35 -9.78 -12.10
N ASP A 279 8.56 -11.03 -12.53
CA ASP A 279 8.64 -12.20 -11.64
C ASP A 279 9.75 -12.07 -10.57
N ASN A 280 10.75 -11.20 -10.77
CA ASN A 280 11.82 -11.00 -9.79
C ASN A 280 11.60 -9.79 -8.88
N TYR A 281 10.46 -9.09 -8.99
CA TYR A 281 10.21 -7.84 -8.28
C TYR A 281 10.46 -7.94 -6.77
N PHE A 282 9.83 -8.91 -6.11
CA PHE A 282 9.96 -9.10 -4.66
C PHE A 282 11.35 -9.59 -4.24
N ILE A 283 12.04 -10.36 -5.08
CA ILE A 283 13.43 -10.77 -4.85
C ILE A 283 14.35 -9.54 -4.84
N GLN A 284 14.21 -8.66 -5.84
CA GLN A 284 14.99 -7.43 -5.91
C GLN A 284 14.72 -6.53 -4.70
N ALA A 285 13.46 -6.44 -4.25
CA ALA A 285 13.10 -5.70 -3.04
C ALA A 285 13.75 -6.32 -1.78
N PHE A 286 13.65 -7.64 -1.62
CA PHE A 286 14.26 -8.37 -0.51
C PHE A 286 15.79 -8.23 -0.46
N GLN A 287 16.46 -8.32 -1.61
CA GLN A 287 17.92 -8.18 -1.71
C GLN A 287 18.43 -6.80 -1.30
N LYS A 288 17.64 -5.74 -1.50
CA LYS A 288 17.99 -4.39 -0.97
C LYS A 288 18.11 -4.41 0.56
N VAL A 289 17.25 -5.18 1.23
CA VAL A 289 17.27 -5.33 2.70
C VAL A 289 18.46 -6.15 3.19
N GLN A 290 19.01 -7.08 2.40
CA GLN A 290 20.19 -7.85 2.82
C GLN A 290 21.44 -6.99 3.05
N THR A 291 21.42 -5.71 2.64
CA THR A 291 22.48 -4.73 2.95
C THR A 291 22.27 -3.96 4.27
N PHE A 292 21.17 -4.24 4.96
CA PHE A 292 20.77 -3.62 6.21
C PHE A 292 21.57 -4.16 7.40
N ALA A 293 21.81 -3.28 8.36
CA ALA A 293 22.27 -3.63 9.70
C ALA A 293 21.41 -2.84 10.70
N LEU A 294 20.84 -3.51 11.70
CA LEU A 294 20.01 -2.89 12.74
C LEU A 294 20.73 -1.71 13.43
N GLU A 295 22.05 -1.81 13.54
CA GLU A 295 22.95 -0.76 14.00
C GLU A 295 22.79 0.56 13.22
N LYS A 296 22.52 0.51 11.92
CA LYS A 296 22.26 1.71 11.09
C LYS A 296 20.96 2.40 11.51
N LEU A 297 19.91 1.63 11.85
CA LEU A 297 18.64 2.21 12.31
C LEU A 297 18.86 2.85 13.67
N ILE A 298 19.49 2.13 14.61
CA ILE A 298 19.82 2.64 15.94
C ILE A 298 20.63 3.94 15.84
N ALA A 299 21.63 4.00 14.95
CA ALA A 299 22.44 5.20 14.72
C ALA A 299 21.64 6.37 14.11
N LYS A 300 20.57 6.10 13.35
CA LYS A 300 19.68 7.12 12.77
C LYS A 300 18.62 7.63 13.77
N LEU A 301 18.27 6.89 14.83
CA LEU A 301 17.21 7.29 15.76
C LEU A 301 17.40 8.67 16.38
N PRO A 302 18.61 9.09 16.84
CA PRO A 302 18.81 10.44 17.35
C PRO A 302 18.52 11.52 16.30
N LEU A 303 18.86 11.27 15.03
CA LEU A 303 18.61 12.21 13.94
C LEU A 303 17.11 12.33 13.64
N ILE A 304 16.38 11.21 13.66
CA ILE A 304 14.91 11.20 13.50
C ILE A 304 14.25 12.03 14.61
N VAL A 305 14.68 11.83 15.86
CA VAL A 305 14.19 12.58 17.02
C VAL A 305 14.42 14.08 16.85
N GLU A 306 15.63 14.48 16.43
CA GLU A 306 15.96 15.89 16.24
C GLU A 306 15.18 16.53 15.10
N GLN A 307 15.06 15.85 13.95
CA GLN A 307 14.21 16.30 12.83
C GLN A 307 12.75 16.51 13.27
N THR A 308 12.23 15.59 14.08
CA THR A 308 10.86 15.67 14.60
C THR A 308 10.68 16.90 15.48
N ARG A 309 11.64 17.17 16.39
CA ARG A 309 11.60 18.37 17.26
C ARG A 309 11.66 19.65 16.44
N GLN A 310 12.50 19.70 15.41
CA GLN A 310 12.62 20.85 14.55
C GLN A 310 11.31 21.13 13.78
N GLU A 311 10.72 20.13 13.11
CA GLU A 311 9.45 20.30 12.39
C GLU A 311 8.32 20.71 13.35
N GLN A 312 8.26 20.12 14.54
CA GLN A 312 7.31 20.51 15.58
C GLN A 312 7.49 21.96 16.05
N PHE A 313 8.74 22.41 16.24
CA PHE A 313 9.03 23.80 16.58
C PHE A 313 8.57 24.75 15.46
N GLU A 314 8.86 24.44 14.20
CA GLU A 314 8.45 25.26 13.05
C GLU A 314 6.92 25.36 12.92
N LEU A 315 6.19 24.27 13.13
CA LEU A 315 4.71 24.25 13.11
C LEU A 315 4.10 25.08 14.25
N THR A 316 4.71 25.05 15.43
CA THR A 316 4.23 25.85 16.58
C THR A 316 4.54 27.34 16.44
N HIS A 317 5.59 27.72 15.70
CA HIS A 317 5.98 29.12 15.53
C HIS A 317 5.36 29.78 14.28
N SER A 318 5.11 29.03 13.20
CA SER A 318 4.39 29.52 12.01
C SER A 318 2.91 29.82 12.32
N THR A 319 2.27 29.03 13.16
CA THR A 319 0.89 29.27 13.61
C THR A 319 0.73 30.53 14.47
N VAL A 320 1.82 31.02 15.07
CA VAL A 320 1.83 32.27 15.85
C VAL A 320 2.04 33.51 14.96
N SER A 321 2.72 33.38 13.81
CA SER A 321 2.87 34.49 12.86
C SER A 321 1.62 34.74 12.00
N ASP A 322 0.86 33.69 11.70
CA ASP A 322 -0.22 33.75 10.69
C ASP A 322 -1.61 34.07 11.27
N ASN A 323 -1.76 34.08 12.60
CA ASN A 323 -3.00 34.47 13.27
C ASN A 323 -3.30 36.00 13.26
N LYS A 324 -2.68 36.77 12.35
CA LYS A 324 -3.01 38.19 12.11
C LYS A 324 -3.82 38.47 10.85
N SER A 325 -4.14 37.50 10.00
CA SER A 325 -5.06 37.74 8.88
C SER A 325 -5.68 36.47 8.30
N ALA A 326 -6.95 36.18 8.60
CA ALA A 326 -7.78 35.37 7.72
C ALA A 326 -9.28 35.64 7.95
N PHE A 327 -9.86 36.40 7.02
CA PHE A 327 -11.30 36.44 6.76
C PHE A 327 -11.72 35.15 6.04
N PHE A 328 -12.72 34.46 6.59
CA PHE A 328 -13.37 33.30 5.98
C PHE A 328 -14.18 33.70 4.73
N LYS A 329 -14.01 32.97 3.63
CA LYS A 329 -15.03 32.85 2.55
C LYS A 329 -15.54 31.41 2.51
N PRO A 330 -16.86 31.17 2.40
CA PRO A 330 -17.43 29.84 2.37
C PRO A 330 -17.28 29.17 0.99
N SER A 331 -17.09 27.84 1.00
CA SER A 331 -16.97 27.01 -0.20
C SER A 331 -18.31 26.77 -0.90
N VAL A 332 -18.30 26.80 -2.22
CA VAL A 332 -19.45 26.50 -3.09
C VAL A 332 -19.58 24.98 -3.22
N ALA A 333 -20.77 24.45 -2.94
CA ALA A 333 -21.11 23.05 -3.16
C ALA A 333 -21.35 22.78 -4.66
N THR A 334 -20.68 21.78 -5.22
CA THR A 334 -20.89 21.32 -6.59
C THR A 334 -22.12 20.40 -6.68
N ASN A 335 -22.96 20.67 -7.68
CA ASN A 335 -24.20 19.95 -7.95
C ASN A 335 -23.91 18.63 -8.69
N VAL A 336 -24.25 17.49 -8.08
CA VAL A 336 -23.98 16.11 -8.56
C VAL A 336 -24.78 15.72 -9.83
N LYS A 337 -25.56 16.63 -10.43
CA LYS A 337 -26.46 16.33 -11.57
C LYS A 337 -25.82 16.46 -12.97
N GLU A 338 -24.62 17.01 -13.11
CA GLU A 338 -23.97 17.21 -14.44
C GLU A 338 -23.09 16.03 -14.90
N VAL A 339 -22.85 15.04 -14.03
CA VAL A 339 -21.99 13.88 -14.32
C VAL A 339 -22.50 13.00 -15.49
N PRO A 340 -23.82 12.74 -15.64
CA PRO A 340 -24.32 11.88 -16.73
C PRO A 340 -24.17 12.50 -18.13
N GLU A 341 -24.26 13.83 -18.27
CA GLU A 341 -24.24 14.49 -19.58
C GLU A 341 -22.83 14.52 -20.19
N ARG A 342 -21.79 14.81 -19.39
CA ARG A 342 -20.39 14.77 -19.86
C ARG A 342 -19.92 13.35 -20.20
N LEU A 343 -20.34 12.36 -19.43
CA LEU A 343 -20.12 10.94 -19.74
C LEU A 343 -20.80 10.55 -21.06
N SER A 344 -22.03 11.02 -21.29
CA SER A 344 -22.74 10.78 -22.55
C SER A 344 -22.06 11.47 -23.74
N LEU A 345 -21.53 12.69 -23.58
CA LEU A 345 -20.85 13.41 -24.64
C LEU A 345 -19.52 12.73 -25.01
N TYR A 346 -18.74 12.29 -24.01
CA TYR A 346 -17.51 11.52 -24.25
C TYR A 346 -17.84 10.16 -24.88
N GLN A 347 -18.87 9.45 -24.40
CA GLN A 347 -19.31 8.19 -25.00
C GLN A 347 -19.94 8.33 -26.41
N GLN A 348 -20.49 9.51 -26.75
CA GLN A 348 -21.07 9.80 -28.07
C GLN A 348 -20.03 10.31 -29.07
N THR A 349 -19.02 11.06 -28.62
CA THR A 349 -17.93 11.55 -29.47
C THR A 349 -16.95 10.41 -29.82
N TYR A 350 -16.93 9.33 -29.03
CA TYR A 350 -16.00 8.20 -29.16
C TYR A 350 -16.67 6.83 -29.36
N ARG A 351 -17.78 6.77 -30.11
CA ARG A 351 -18.25 5.51 -30.73
C ARG A 351 -17.79 5.45 -32.21
N PRO A 352 -17.46 4.25 -32.73
CA PRO A 352 -16.88 4.07 -34.07
C PRO A 352 -17.73 4.65 -35.21
#